data_AF-A0A2K1K1Q1-F1
#
_entry.id   AF-A0A2K1K1Q1-F1
#
_cell.length_a   1.000
_cell.length_b   1.000
_cell.length_c   1.000
_cell.angle_alpha   90.00
_cell.angle_beta   90.00
_cell.angle_gamma   90.00
#
_symmetry.space_group_name_H-M   'P 1'
#
loop_
_entity.id
_entity.type
_entity.pdbx_description
1 polymer ?
#
loop_
_entity_poly.entity_id
_entity_poly.type
_entity_poly.pdbx_seq_one_letter_code
_entity_poly.pdbx_strand_id
1 'polypeptide(L)'
;MALQLSGTSATALLTSRLQCFSSSSSSRQWSTSSVLPLKQQTSRNSGRLVVRAAEGVDVGAKEGKGDIFPSGEWAENFSLLNYEDLSKHYEPVLFKPEAQPSTHLADVMSRTIITASPGQSLEEVDRYFSDISGLPVVDNEHKCVGVLSKKDRSKASDLKNKVKDVMTKPAITLPADKTVSDAAVLMLKNKIHRIPIVNESNQVVGIVTRTDIFSAMEGGNQDGAETKKPIHFLHLDDFDKETLVHILDRAAEVKAKLKSGDRSYQPLKGMSMSMIFTKPSMRTRVSFETGFYQLGGHAIYLGPDDIQLGKREETRDIARVLSGYNDVIMARLFAHKDLLDLAEYSKVPVINGLTDYNHPCQIMADVLTINEFIGSIEGLKVVYVGDGNNMVHSWLRLAAVFPFHFVCACPKGYEPDAATVERARRAGVSRIEISHDPTEAVKGANVIYADVWASMGQKEDAGNRKKVFQGFQVNEALMKSAGPQAYFMHCLPAERGVEVTDGVIEGPKSIVFPQAENRMHAQNAIMLHCLGF
;
A
#
# COMPACT_ATOMS: atom_id res chain seq x y z
N MET A 1 8.82 -61.15 -10.07
CA MET A 1 7.69 -61.99 -10.46
C MET A 1 6.73 -62.03 -9.27
N ALA A 2 5.52 -61.50 -9.48
CA ALA A 2 4.29 -61.59 -8.67
C ALA A 2 4.34 -61.24 -7.16
N LEU A 3 3.73 -60.10 -6.81
CA LEU A 3 2.99 -59.92 -5.56
C LEU A 3 1.65 -59.29 -5.91
N GLN A 4 0.57 -60.02 -5.66
CA GLN A 4 -0.81 -59.69 -6.01
C GLN A 4 -1.62 -59.50 -4.72
N LEU A 5 -2.05 -58.25 -4.53
CA LEU A 5 -3.29 -57.69 -3.97
C LEU A 5 -4.19 -58.41 -2.95
N SER A 6 -4.78 -57.51 -2.13
CA SER A 6 -6.10 -57.51 -1.45
C SER A 6 -6.09 -57.96 0.02
N GLY A 7 -6.79 -57.32 0.96
CA GLY A 7 -7.65 -56.14 0.95
C GLY A 7 -8.31 -55.97 2.33
N THR A 8 -8.78 -54.74 2.60
CA THR A 8 -9.85 -54.31 3.52
C THR A 8 -9.69 -54.35 5.06
N SER A 9 -9.69 -53.12 5.59
CA SER A 9 -10.55 -52.55 6.65
C SER A 9 -10.41 -53.01 8.11
N ALA A 10 -10.05 -52.05 8.99
CA ALA A 10 -10.23 -52.15 10.42
C ALA A 10 -10.65 -50.79 11.01
N THR A 11 -11.94 -50.61 11.21
CA THR A 11 -12.54 -49.74 12.23
C THR A 11 -12.41 -50.43 13.59
N ALA A 12 -11.82 -49.77 14.59
CA ALA A 12 -11.99 -50.15 15.99
C ALA A 12 -11.85 -48.93 16.91
N LEU A 13 -12.87 -48.78 17.77
CA LEU A 13 -13.03 -47.82 18.84
C LEU A 13 -11.93 -47.90 19.90
N LEU A 14 -11.62 -46.77 20.55
CA LEU A 14 -11.24 -46.78 21.96
C LEU A 14 -11.72 -45.52 22.69
N THR A 15 -12.62 -45.81 23.62
CA THR A 15 -13.27 -44.96 24.60
C THR A 15 -12.37 -44.60 25.78
N SER A 16 -12.77 -43.50 26.43
CA SER A 16 -12.63 -43.17 27.85
C SER A 16 -11.38 -42.45 28.33
N ARG A 17 -11.59 -41.17 28.70
CA ARG A 17 -11.23 -40.59 30.00
C ARG A 17 -11.90 -39.22 30.12
N LEU A 18 -12.80 -39.06 31.08
CA LEU A 18 -12.94 -37.91 32.00
C LEU A 18 -14.32 -37.95 32.71
N GLN A 19 -14.30 -38.52 33.92
CA GLN A 19 -15.07 -38.04 35.08
C GLN A 19 -14.53 -36.64 35.45
N CYS A 20 -15.22 -35.65 36.01
CA CYS A 20 -16.47 -35.58 36.78
C CYS A 20 -16.92 -34.10 36.74
N PHE A 21 -18.21 -33.81 36.57
CA PHE A 21 -18.84 -32.59 37.11
C PHE A 21 -20.29 -32.92 37.48
N SER A 22 -20.57 -32.92 38.78
CA SER A 22 -21.91 -33.06 39.33
C SER A 22 -22.53 -31.69 39.60
N SER A 23 -23.65 -31.44 38.93
CA SER A 23 -24.89 -30.84 39.43
C SER A 23 -24.84 -29.53 40.24
N SER A 24 -25.50 -28.49 39.70
CA SER A 24 -26.72 -28.01 40.35
C SER A 24 -27.67 -27.37 39.33
N SER A 25 -28.92 -27.79 39.40
CA SER A 25 -30.07 -27.35 38.63
C SER A 25 -30.68 -26.09 39.25
N SER A 26 -31.04 -25.10 38.44
CA SER A 26 -32.26 -24.33 38.69
C SER A 26 -32.87 -23.83 37.38
N SER A 27 -34.13 -24.19 37.23
CA SER A 27 -35.08 -23.76 36.20
C SER A 27 -35.47 -22.29 36.36
N ARG A 28 -35.68 -21.57 35.26
CA ARG A 28 -36.83 -20.66 35.10
C ARG A 28 -37.08 -20.27 33.64
N GLN A 29 -38.36 -20.32 33.31
CA GLN A 29 -38.99 -20.04 32.02
C GLN A 29 -38.92 -18.56 31.63
N TRP A 30 -39.13 -18.35 30.34
CA TRP A 30 -39.22 -17.08 29.62
C TRP A 30 -40.42 -16.23 30.08
N SER A 31 -40.22 -14.91 30.13
CA SER A 31 -41.31 -13.93 30.01
C SER A 31 -40.91 -12.84 29.02
N THR A 32 -41.75 -12.65 28.02
CA THR A 32 -41.75 -11.55 27.05
C THR A 32 -42.08 -10.20 27.69
N SER A 33 -41.57 -9.14 27.04
CA SER A 33 -42.08 -7.75 27.06
C SER A 33 -41.66 -6.84 28.21
N SER A 34 -40.74 -5.92 27.93
CA SER A 34 -40.94 -4.48 28.19
C SER A 34 -39.83 -3.65 27.52
N VAL A 35 -40.30 -2.69 26.72
CA VAL A 35 -39.55 -1.69 25.96
C VAL A 35 -39.17 -0.53 26.90
N LEU A 36 -38.00 0.09 26.65
CA LEU A 36 -37.52 1.47 26.98
C LEU A 36 -36.16 1.49 27.74
N PRO A 37 -35.32 2.54 27.56
CA PRO A 37 -34.76 3.07 26.33
C PRO A 37 -33.21 3.01 26.35
N LEU A 38 -32.57 3.03 25.17
CA LEU A 38 -31.12 3.17 25.05
C LEU A 38 -30.66 4.48 25.71
N LYS A 39 -29.91 4.38 26.81
CA LYS A 39 -29.02 5.45 27.26
C LYS A 39 -27.90 5.60 26.22
N GLN A 40 -27.95 6.69 25.46
CA GLN A 40 -26.77 7.20 24.77
C GLN A 40 -25.69 7.50 25.80
N GLN A 41 -24.69 6.64 25.89
CA GLN A 41 -23.42 6.97 26.52
C GLN A 41 -22.57 7.67 25.45
N THR A 42 -22.67 8.99 25.38
CA THR A 42 -21.74 9.83 24.65
C THR A 42 -20.38 9.76 25.35
N SER A 43 -19.48 8.91 24.87
CA SER A 43 -18.05 9.06 25.16
C SER A 43 -17.47 10.05 24.15
N ARG A 44 -16.91 11.16 24.67
CA ARG A 44 -16.11 12.11 23.89
C ARG A 44 -14.81 11.41 23.51
N ASN A 45 -14.66 11.03 22.25
CA ASN A 45 -13.36 10.81 21.64
C ASN A 45 -13.36 11.46 20.24
N SER A 46 -12.41 12.36 20.05
CA SER A 46 -12.24 13.22 18.88
C SER A 46 -11.71 12.44 17.66
N GLY A 47 -12.49 12.48 16.58
CA GLY A 47 -11.98 12.77 15.24
C GLY A 47 -11.24 11.66 14.47
N ARG A 48 -11.98 10.69 13.91
CA ARG A 48 -11.79 10.19 12.53
C ARG A 48 -13.11 9.56 12.08
N LEU A 49 -13.90 10.29 11.30
CA LEU A 49 -15.14 9.74 10.72
C LEU A 49 -14.86 9.48 9.24
N VAL A 50 -14.44 8.24 8.95
CA VAL A 50 -14.38 7.72 7.58
C VAL A 50 -15.79 7.23 7.28
N VAL A 51 -16.52 7.96 6.44
CA VAL A 51 -17.80 7.46 5.94
C VAL A 51 -17.46 6.54 4.77
N ARG A 52 -17.62 5.23 4.95
CA ARG A 52 -17.79 4.30 3.82
C ARG A 52 -19.21 4.48 3.32
N ALA A 53 -19.41 4.52 1.99
CA ALA A 53 -20.75 4.44 1.42
C ALA A 53 -21.48 3.23 2.05
N ALA A 54 -22.72 3.46 2.50
CA ALA A 54 -23.52 2.41 3.14
C ALA A 54 -23.58 1.19 2.22
N GLU A 55 -23.13 0.04 2.72
CA GLU A 55 -23.34 -1.24 2.03
C GLU A 55 -24.85 -1.44 1.85
N GLY A 56 -25.30 -1.54 0.60
CA GLY A 56 -26.68 -1.90 0.26
C GLY A 56 -27.64 -0.76 -0.13
N VAL A 57 -27.17 0.38 -0.62
CA VAL A 57 -28.07 1.34 -1.31
C VAL A 57 -28.27 0.86 -2.75
N ASP A 58 -29.45 0.29 -2.99
CA ASP A 58 -29.96 -0.01 -4.33
C ASP A 58 -29.97 1.29 -5.13
N VAL A 59 -29.08 1.40 -6.12
CA VAL A 59 -29.12 2.46 -7.16
C VAL A 59 -30.24 2.10 -8.13
N GLY A 60 -31.47 2.14 -7.61
CA GLY A 60 -32.67 1.88 -8.38
C GLY A 60 -32.88 3.01 -9.39
N ALA A 61 -32.51 2.75 -10.65
CA ALA A 61 -32.88 3.60 -11.77
C ALA A 61 -34.41 3.59 -11.91
N LYS A 62 -35.05 4.67 -11.44
CA LYS A 62 -36.38 5.06 -11.90
C LYS A 62 -36.40 6.56 -12.14
N GLU A 63 -36.93 6.94 -13.30
CA GLU A 63 -37.21 8.32 -13.68
C GLU A 63 -38.05 8.98 -12.58
N GLY A 64 -37.42 9.82 -11.78
CA GLY A 64 -38.03 10.55 -10.69
C GLY A 64 -37.49 11.97 -10.68
N LYS A 65 -38.40 12.94 -10.84
CA LYS A 65 -38.12 14.37 -10.63
C LYS A 65 -37.71 14.58 -9.17
N GLY A 66 -36.41 14.51 -8.89
CA GLY A 66 -35.82 14.93 -7.62
C GLY A 66 -35.48 16.41 -7.70
N ASP A 67 -36.15 17.22 -6.87
CA ASP A 67 -36.00 18.67 -6.85
C ASP A 67 -34.57 19.08 -6.44
N ILE A 68 -33.88 19.76 -7.35
CA ILE A 68 -32.60 20.43 -7.10
C ILE A 68 -32.90 21.64 -6.21
N PHE A 69 -32.47 21.64 -4.95
CA PHE A 69 -32.63 22.81 -4.07
C PHE A 69 -31.43 23.77 -4.20
N PRO A 70 -31.63 25.03 -4.66
CA PRO A 70 -30.67 26.11 -4.47
C PRO A 70 -30.95 26.77 -3.11
N SER A 71 -30.02 26.67 -2.15
CA SER A 71 -30.18 27.36 -0.86
C SER A 71 -29.59 28.77 -0.91
N GLY A 72 -30.46 29.77 -0.76
CA GLY A 72 -30.11 31.17 -0.49
C GLY A 72 -30.80 32.16 -1.43
N GLU A 73 -31.56 33.11 -0.88
CA GLU A 73 -32.29 34.17 -1.59
C GLU A 73 -31.37 35.00 -2.50
N TRP A 74 -31.76 35.14 -3.77
CA TRP A 74 -31.02 35.88 -4.79
C TRP A 74 -31.63 37.26 -4.98
N ALA A 75 -30.80 38.30 -4.90
CA ALA A 75 -31.16 39.61 -5.44
C ALA A 75 -31.27 39.50 -6.97
N GLU A 76 -32.37 40.02 -7.50
CA GLU A 76 -32.64 40.18 -8.92
C GLU A 76 -31.46 40.85 -9.63
N ASN A 77 -30.89 40.16 -10.62
CA ASN A 77 -30.39 40.67 -11.90
C ASN A 77 -29.32 39.72 -12.43
N PHE A 78 -29.74 38.71 -13.20
CA PHE A 78 -29.07 38.22 -14.40
C PHE A 78 -30.02 37.19 -15.04
N SER A 79 -31.03 37.71 -15.74
CA SER A 79 -31.89 36.89 -16.59
C SER A 79 -31.10 36.34 -17.77
N LEU A 80 -31.43 35.10 -18.15
CA LEU A 80 -31.16 34.46 -19.45
C LEU A 80 -29.79 33.82 -19.63
N LEU A 81 -29.55 32.71 -18.93
CA LEU A 81 -29.00 31.47 -19.51
C LEU A 81 -29.49 30.34 -18.60
N ASN A 82 -30.42 29.51 -19.09
CA ASN A 82 -30.81 28.32 -18.34
C ASN A 82 -29.59 27.36 -18.28
N TYR A 83 -29.61 26.38 -17.36
CA TYR A 83 -28.49 25.45 -17.17
C TYR A 83 -28.11 24.71 -18.46
N GLU A 84 -29.10 24.36 -19.27
CA GLU A 84 -28.94 23.67 -20.55
C GLU A 84 -28.24 24.55 -21.60
N ASP A 85 -28.51 25.85 -21.62
CA ASP A 85 -27.90 26.82 -22.54
C ASP A 85 -26.42 27.07 -22.20
N LEU A 86 -26.11 27.13 -20.90
CA LEU A 86 -24.74 27.25 -20.40
C LEU A 86 -23.93 25.97 -20.69
N SER A 87 -24.55 24.80 -20.52
CA SER A 87 -23.94 23.51 -20.88
C SER A 87 -23.62 23.48 -22.38
N LYS A 88 -24.61 23.73 -23.24
CA LYS A 88 -24.43 23.79 -24.71
C LYS A 88 -23.40 24.82 -25.18
N HIS A 89 -23.24 25.94 -24.47
CA HIS A 89 -22.28 26.98 -24.85
C HIS A 89 -20.83 26.58 -24.57
N TYR A 90 -20.57 25.96 -23.41
CA TYR A 90 -19.23 25.54 -23.04
C TYR A 90 -18.87 24.14 -23.53
N GLU A 91 -19.86 23.34 -23.96
CA GLU A 91 -19.65 21.99 -24.49
C GLU A 91 -18.63 21.96 -25.65
N PRO A 92 -18.72 22.77 -26.71
CA PRO A 92 -17.73 22.75 -27.80
C PRO A 92 -16.36 23.34 -27.40
N VAL A 93 -16.31 24.13 -26.31
CA VAL A 93 -15.11 24.81 -25.82
C VAL A 93 -14.33 23.91 -24.86
N LEU A 94 -15.03 23.04 -24.14
CA LEU A 94 -14.47 22.09 -23.20
C LEU A 94 -14.18 20.74 -23.85
N PHE A 95 -15.03 20.30 -24.79
CA PHE A 95 -14.95 18.99 -25.40
C PHE A 95 -14.46 19.10 -26.85
N LYS A 96 -13.41 18.32 -27.18
CA LYS A 96 -13.14 17.98 -28.57
C LYS A 96 -14.28 17.08 -29.07
N PRO A 97 -14.62 17.07 -30.37
CA PRO A 97 -15.64 16.17 -30.93
C PRO A 97 -15.39 14.68 -30.61
N GLU A 98 -14.13 14.33 -30.29
CA GLU A 98 -13.68 12.97 -29.98
C GLU A 98 -13.75 12.59 -28.48
N ALA A 99 -14.07 13.52 -27.57
CA ALA A 99 -14.18 13.28 -26.12
C ALA A 99 -15.63 12.93 -25.73
N GLN A 100 -15.86 11.83 -24.99
CA GLN A 100 -17.22 11.41 -24.62
C GLN A 100 -17.81 12.32 -23.52
N PRO A 101 -18.82 13.18 -23.80
CA PRO A 101 -19.38 14.12 -22.82
C PRO A 101 -20.37 13.46 -21.83
N SER A 102 -20.68 12.18 -22.04
CA SER A 102 -21.77 11.44 -21.37
C SER A 102 -21.32 10.54 -20.22
N THR A 103 -20.03 10.52 -19.85
CA THR A 103 -19.53 9.71 -18.73
C THR A 103 -20.20 10.13 -17.42
N HIS A 104 -20.78 9.19 -16.68
CA HIS A 104 -21.46 9.48 -15.41
C HIS A 104 -20.45 9.71 -14.28
N LEU A 105 -20.81 10.57 -13.32
CA LEU A 105 -19.97 10.86 -12.16
C LEU A 105 -19.78 9.63 -11.28
N ALA A 106 -20.76 8.72 -11.25
CA ALA A 106 -20.68 7.43 -10.55
C ALA A 106 -19.46 6.57 -10.94
N ASP A 107 -18.99 6.73 -12.19
CA ASP A 107 -17.90 5.94 -12.78
C ASP A 107 -16.52 6.53 -12.49
N VAL A 108 -16.45 7.83 -12.18
CA VAL A 108 -15.18 8.55 -12.01
C VAL A 108 -14.98 9.11 -10.60
N MET A 109 -16.01 9.14 -9.77
CA MET A 109 -15.93 9.69 -8.41
C MET A 109 -15.07 8.83 -7.48
N SER A 110 -14.32 9.50 -6.61
CA SER A 110 -13.68 8.84 -5.48
C SER A 110 -14.73 8.49 -4.42
N ARG A 111 -14.84 7.19 -4.09
CA ARG A 111 -15.79 6.66 -3.10
C ARG A 111 -15.23 6.60 -1.67
N THR A 112 -13.91 6.65 -1.54
CA THR A 112 -13.23 6.78 -0.24
C THR A 112 -13.00 8.26 0.03
N ILE A 113 -13.87 8.86 0.85
CA ILE A 113 -13.85 10.30 1.12
C ILE A 113 -13.54 10.58 2.59
N ILE A 114 -12.69 11.58 2.81
CA ILE A 114 -12.46 12.18 4.12
C ILE A 114 -13.46 13.32 4.26
N THR A 115 -14.21 13.36 5.36
CA THR A 115 -15.18 14.43 5.68
C THR A 115 -14.86 15.09 7.01
N ALA A 116 -15.28 16.34 7.18
CA ALA A 116 -15.23 17.04 8.47
C ALA A 116 -16.64 17.37 8.98
N SER A 117 -16.78 17.62 10.27
CA SER A 117 -18.00 18.16 10.86
C SER A 117 -17.90 19.68 11.05
N PRO A 118 -19.02 20.43 11.00
CA PRO A 118 -19.04 21.88 11.24
C PRO A 118 -18.40 22.31 12.58
N GLY A 119 -18.45 21.43 13.58
CA GLY A 119 -17.98 21.70 14.93
C GLY A 119 -16.50 21.44 15.17
N GLN A 120 -15.82 20.72 14.27
CA GLN A 120 -14.39 20.40 14.38
C GLN A 120 -13.52 21.66 14.32
N SER A 121 -12.37 21.63 15.00
CA SER A 121 -11.38 22.70 14.84
C SER A 121 -10.63 22.52 13.52
N LEU A 122 -10.05 23.62 13.01
CA LEU A 122 -9.17 23.53 11.84
C LEU A 122 -7.93 22.70 12.13
N GLU A 123 -7.37 22.76 13.34
CA GLU A 123 -6.23 21.93 13.77
C GLU A 123 -6.48 20.42 13.57
N GLU A 124 -7.67 19.94 13.93
CA GLU A 124 -8.04 18.52 13.77
C GLU A 124 -8.14 18.09 12.30
N VAL A 125 -8.49 19.04 11.43
CA VAL A 125 -8.71 18.80 9.99
C VAL A 125 -7.46 19.13 9.16
N ASP A 126 -6.55 19.95 9.69
CA ASP A 126 -5.38 20.45 8.99
C ASP A 126 -4.46 19.33 8.53
N ARG A 127 -4.32 18.31 9.39
CA ARG A 127 -3.55 17.10 9.12
C ARG A 127 -3.96 16.35 7.86
N TYR A 128 -5.20 16.50 7.40
CA TYR A 128 -5.65 15.83 6.16
C TYR A 128 -5.21 16.58 4.91
N PHE A 129 -4.87 17.87 5.00
CA PHE A 129 -4.46 18.66 3.84
C PHE A 129 -3.04 18.33 3.35
N SER A 130 -2.29 17.45 4.02
CA SER A 130 -1.11 16.80 3.42
C SER A 130 -1.51 15.97 2.20
N ASP A 131 -2.62 15.23 2.31
CA ASP A 131 -2.99 14.18 1.35
C ASP A 131 -4.07 14.63 0.38
N ILE A 132 -4.93 15.57 0.81
CA ILE A 132 -6.04 16.06 0.00
C ILE A 132 -6.01 17.57 -0.16
N SER A 133 -6.50 18.04 -1.30
CA SER A 133 -6.63 19.49 -1.54
C SER A 133 -7.89 20.07 -0.88
N GLY A 134 -8.78 19.20 -0.39
CA GLY A 134 -9.84 19.48 0.59
C GLY A 134 -11.04 18.54 0.50
N LEU A 135 -12.02 18.78 1.37
CA LEU A 135 -12.97 17.78 1.81
C LEU A 135 -14.40 18.33 1.97
N PRO A 136 -15.44 17.48 1.81
CA PRO A 136 -16.81 17.81 2.18
C PRO A 136 -16.94 17.99 3.70
N VAL A 137 -17.75 18.96 4.11
CA VAL A 137 -18.19 19.14 5.49
C VAL A 137 -19.61 18.61 5.59
N VAL A 138 -19.85 17.70 6.53
CA VAL A 138 -21.12 17.00 6.70
C VAL A 138 -21.69 17.17 8.10
N ASP A 139 -23.01 17.21 8.21
CA ASP A 139 -23.69 17.22 9.51
C ASP A 139 -23.74 15.82 10.16
N ASN A 140 -24.49 15.70 11.26
CA ASN A 140 -24.64 14.45 11.99
C ASN A 140 -25.43 13.37 11.22
N GLU A 141 -26.16 13.74 10.16
CA GLU A 141 -26.90 12.84 9.27
C GLU A 141 -26.11 12.53 7.98
N HIS A 142 -24.83 12.96 7.92
CA HIS A 142 -23.95 12.87 6.75
C HIS A 142 -24.37 13.73 5.56
N LYS A 143 -25.26 14.70 5.75
CA LYS A 143 -25.67 15.61 4.69
C LYS A 143 -24.60 16.65 4.41
N CYS A 144 -24.37 16.95 3.13
CA CYS A 144 -23.38 17.94 2.74
C CYS A 144 -23.82 19.35 3.14
N VAL A 145 -23.05 20.01 4.01
CA VAL A 145 -23.34 21.36 4.53
C VAL A 145 -22.28 22.39 4.14
N GLY A 146 -21.14 21.96 3.60
CA GLY A 146 -20.07 22.84 3.14
C GLY A 146 -18.92 22.09 2.49
N VAL A 147 -17.93 22.82 2.01
CA VAL A 147 -16.65 22.27 1.55
C VAL A 147 -15.52 23.08 2.16
N LEU A 148 -14.52 22.40 2.73
CA LEU A 148 -13.31 23.02 3.24
C LEU A 148 -12.14 22.71 2.29
N SER A 149 -11.61 23.74 1.65
CA SER A 149 -10.45 23.63 0.74
C SER A 149 -9.16 24.17 1.36
N LYS A 150 -7.99 23.85 0.79
CA LYS A 150 -6.70 24.48 1.17
C LYS A 150 -6.78 26.01 1.14
N LYS A 151 -7.52 26.56 0.16
CA LYS A 151 -7.74 28.01 0.01
C LYS A 151 -8.60 28.58 1.14
N ASP A 152 -9.57 27.83 1.62
CA ASP A 152 -10.41 28.24 2.73
C ASP A 152 -9.63 28.16 4.04
N ARG A 153 -8.95 27.03 4.27
CA ARG A 153 -8.02 26.84 5.38
C ARG A 153 -7.00 27.98 5.45
N SER A 154 -6.40 28.38 4.33
CA SER A 154 -5.36 29.43 4.31
C SER A 154 -5.86 30.82 4.69
N LYS A 155 -7.19 31.07 4.70
CA LYS A 155 -7.77 32.34 5.15
C LYS A 155 -7.82 32.46 6.67
N ALA A 156 -7.74 31.34 7.40
CA ALA A 156 -7.74 31.33 8.84
C ALA A 156 -6.30 31.40 9.36
N SER A 157 -5.98 32.45 10.11
CA SER A 157 -4.69 32.60 10.79
C SER A 157 -4.59 31.79 12.09
N ASP A 158 -5.73 31.43 12.68
CA ASP A 158 -5.82 30.65 13.92
C ASP A 158 -6.46 29.28 13.65
N LEU A 159 -5.72 28.22 14.00
CA LEU A 159 -6.16 26.82 13.84
C LEU A 159 -7.21 26.41 14.87
N LYS A 160 -7.50 27.25 15.88
CA LYS A 160 -8.61 27.05 16.82
C LYS A 160 -9.97 27.39 16.22
N ASN A 161 -10.01 28.06 15.07
CA ASN A 161 -11.27 28.34 14.36
C ASN A 161 -12.01 27.04 14.05
N LYS A 162 -13.34 27.08 14.02
CA LYS A 162 -14.14 25.91 13.65
C LYS A 162 -14.28 25.84 12.13
N VAL A 163 -14.39 24.61 11.63
CA VAL A 163 -14.60 24.34 10.20
C VAL A 163 -15.76 25.15 9.62
N LYS A 164 -16.90 25.25 10.34
CA LYS A 164 -18.08 26.01 9.89
C LYS A 164 -17.87 27.51 9.66
N ASP A 165 -16.83 28.07 10.29
CA ASP A 165 -16.52 29.50 10.25
C ASP A 165 -15.63 29.83 9.03
N VAL A 166 -15.05 28.81 8.40
CA VAL A 166 -14.04 28.94 7.34
C VAL A 166 -14.46 28.25 6.05
N MET A 167 -15.25 27.18 6.13
CA MET A 167 -15.74 26.43 4.97
C MET A 167 -16.53 27.30 4.00
N THR A 168 -16.48 26.94 2.73
CA THR A 168 -17.38 27.50 1.71
C THR A 168 -18.78 26.91 1.90
N LYS A 169 -19.79 27.78 1.99
CA LYS A 169 -21.21 27.42 2.16
C LYS A 169 -22.10 28.38 1.34
N PRO A 170 -23.19 27.89 0.72
CA PRO A 170 -23.61 26.48 0.63
C PRO A 170 -22.66 25.65 -0.23
N ALA A 171 -22.60 24.34 0.00
CA ALA A 171 -21.82 23.43 -0.84
C ALA A 171 -22.47 23.29 -2.21
N ILE A 172 -21.67 23.33 -3.27
CA ILE A 172 -22.12 22.95 -4.62
C ILE A 172 -21.92 21.45 -4.76
N THR A 173 -23.01 20.70 -4.95
CA THR A 173 -23.04 19.23 -5.04
C THR A 173 -23.69 18.78 -6.34
N LEU A 174 -23.47 17.51 -6.72
CA LEU A 174 -24.14 16.85 -7.83
C LEU A 174 -24.58 15.43 -7.44
N PRO A 175 -25.67 14.88 -8.01
CA PRO A 175 -25.96 13.47 -7.90
C PRO A 175 -25.07 12.62 -8.82
N ALA A 176 -24.93 11.33 -8.49
CA ALA A 176 -23.98 10.43 -9.14
C ALA A 176 -24.34 10.08 -10.60
N ASP A 177 -25.60 10.27 -10.98
CA ASP A 177 -26.14 10.07 -12.33
C ASP A 177 -25.86 11.24 -13.28
N LYS A 178 -25.35 12.38 -12.79
CA LYS A 178 -24.91 13.49 -13.65
C LYS A 178 -23.64 13.15 -14.40
N THR A 179 -23.32 13.95 -15.41
CA THR A 179 -22.17 13.72 -16.28
C THR A 179 -20.93 14.45 -15.81
N VAL A 180 -19.77 14.03 -16.30
CA VAL A 180 -18.50 14.77 -16.18
C VAL A 180 -18.64 16.19 -16.72
N SER A 181 -19.43 16.38 -17.78
CA SER A 181 -19.69 17.68 -18.38
C SER A 181 -20.44 18.63 -17.44
N ASP A 182 -21.48 18.12 -16.78
CA ASP A 182 -22.24 18.84 -15.76
C ASP A 182 -21.33 19.35 -14.63
N ALA A 183 -20.40 18.49 -14.19
CA ALA A 183 -19.42 18.83 -13.17
C ALA A 183 -18.42 19.89 -13.68
N ALA A 184 -17.92 19.76 -14.91
CA ALA A 184 -16.97 20.70 -15.50
C ALA A 184 -17.56 22.12 -15.60
N VAL A 185 -18.80 22.24 -16.07
CA VAL A 185 -19.53 23.51 -16.17
C VAL A 185 -19.69 24.15 -14.79
N LEU A 186 -20.09 23.37 -13.77
CA LEU A 186 -20.22 23.89 -12.41
C LEU A 186 -18.87 24.32 -11.81
N MET A 187 -17.80 23.58 -12.09
CA MET A 187 -16.45 23.94 -11.62
C MET A 187 -15.98 25.27 -12.21
N LEU A 188 -16.20 25.50 -13.51
CA LEU A 188 -15.81 26.74 -14.18
C LEU A 188 -16.66 27.92 -13.74
N LYS A 189 -17.99 27.76 -13.77
CA LYS A 189 -18.95 28.80 -13.39
C LYS A 189 -18.68 29.31 -11.98
N ASN A 190 -18.42 28.39 -11.04
CA ASN A 190 -18.24 28.73 -9.63
C ASN A 190 -16.77 28.87 -9.21
N LYS A 191 -15.82 28.69 -10.14
CA LYS A 191 -14.37 28.70 -9.89
C LYS A 191 -13.95 27.78 -8.74
N ILE A 192 -14.59 26.61 -8.67
CA ILE A 192 -14.30 25.55 -7.69
C ILE A 192 -13.50 24.43 -8.33
N HIS A 193 -12.90 23.57 -7.52
CA HIS A 193 -11.97 22.53 -7.98
C HIS A 193 -12.44 21.11 -7.68
N ARG A 194 -13.56 20.99 -6.98
CA ARG A 194 -14.17 19.73 -6.57
C ARG A 194 -15.64 19.92 -6.28
N ILE A 195 -16.39 18.84 -6.44
CA ILE A 195 -17.83 18.78 -6.20
C ILE A 195 -18.09 17.49 -5.40
N PRO A 196 -18.62 17.57 -4.17
CA PRO A 196 -19.14 16.41 -3.46
C PRO A 196 -20.32 15.80 -4.23
N ILE A 197 -20.30 14.49 -4.37
CA ILE A 197 -21.38 13.73 -4.99
C ILE A 197 -22.32 13.24 -3.89
N VAL A 198 -23.62 13.46 -4.08
CA VAL A 198 -24.65 13.18 -3.05
C VAL A 198 -25.74 12.22 -3.55
N ASN A 199 -26.39 11.54 -2.63
CA ASN A 199 -27.62 10.79 -2.91
C ASN A 199 -28.87 11.68 -2.83
N GLU A 200 -30.05 11.10 -3.05
CA GLU A 200 -31.35 11.79 -2.95
C GLU A 200 -31.62 12.42 -1.57
N SER A 201 -31.02 11.86 -0.51
CA SER A 201 -31.10 12.40 0.85
C SER A 201 -30.05 13.48 1.15
N ASN A 202 -29.33 13.97 0.13
CA ASN A 202 -28.22 14.92 0.21
C ASN A 202 -27.00 14.43 1.02
N GLN A 203 -26.88 13.12 1.23
CA GLN A 203 -25.74 12.52 1.92
C GLN A 203 -24.59 12.32 0.94
N VAL A 204 -23.36 12.61 1.39
CA VAL A 204 -22.19 12.50 0.53
C VAL A 204 -21.83 11.03 0.27
N VAL A 205 -21.80 10.65 -1.01
CA VAL A 205 -21.46 9.30 -1.50
C VAL A 205 -20.15 9.26 -2.29
N GLY A 206 -19.60 10.42 -2.65
CA GLY A 206 -18.30 10.52 -3.31
C GLY A 206 -17.83 11.96 -3.49
N ILE A 207 -16.72 12.14 -4.20
CA ILE A 207 -16.22 13.46 -4.62
C ILE A 207 -15.56 13.35 -5.99
N VAL A 208 -15.77 14.38 -6.82
CA VAL A 208 -15.12 14.53 -8.12
C VAL A 208 -14.27 15.79 -8.10
N THR A 209 -13.07 15.70 -8.65
CA THR A 209 -12.10 16.79 -8.76
C THR A 209 -11.81 17.12 -10.22
N ARG A 210 -11.12 18.25 -10.47
CA ARG A 210 -10.68 18.60 -11.83
C ARG A 210 -9.86 17.49 -12.49
N THR A 211 -9.04 16.76 -11.75
CA THR A 211 -8.24 15.67 -12.30
C THR A 211 -9.13 14.53 -12.81
N ASP A 212 -10.18 14.19 -12.07
CA ASP A 212 -11.14 13.15 -12.48
C ASP A 212 -11.89 13.56 -13.75
N ILE A 213 -12.22 14.85 -13.87
CA ILE A 213 -12.83 15.44 -15.07
C ILE A 213 -11.87 15.38 -16.26
N PHE A 214 -10.63 15.86 -16.11
CA PHE A 214 -9.63 15.85 -17.18
C PHE A 214 -9.33 14.43 -17.67
N SER A 215 -9.13 13.48 -16.74
CA SER A 215 -8.90 12.07 -17.07
C SER A 215 -10.06 11.45 -17.85
N ALA A 216 -11.30 11.85 -17.55
CA ALA A 216 -12.48 11.36 -18.26
C ALA A 216 -12.70 12.03 -19.64
N MET A 217 -12.18 13.25 -19.83
CA MET A 217 -12.38 14.05 -21.05
C MET A 217 -11.38 13.75 -22.17
N GLU A 218 -10.29 13.02 -21.94
CA GLU A 218 -9.30 12.75 -22.99
C GLU A 218 -9.71 11.64 -24.01
N GLY A 219 -10.84 10.95 -23.82
CA GLY A 219 -11.54 10.09 -24.81
C GLY A 219 -10.70 8.96 -25.45
N GLY A 220 -10.95 7.69 -25.17
CA GLY A 220 -12.07 6.97 -25.79
C GLY A 220 -11.60 5.94 -26.83
N ASN A 221 -11.14 4.78 -26.36
CA ASN A 221 -11.20 3.55 -27.15
C ASN A 221 -12.21 2.63 -26.44
N GLN A 222 -13.40 2.48 -27.01
CA GLN A 222 -14.34 1.46 -26.54
C GLN A 222 -13.89 0.10 -27.08
N ASP A 223 -12.92 -0.48 -26.36
CA ASP A 223 -12.73 -1.91 -26.15
C ASP A 223 -12.26 -2.08 -24.70
N GLY A 224 -13.22 -2.21 -23.79
CA GLY A 224 -12.97 -2.37 -22.36
C GLY A 224 -12.79 -1.05 -21.61
N ALA A 225 -13.36 -0.97 -20.41
CA ALA A 225 -13.00 0.07 -19.45
C ALA A 225 -11.48 0.19 -19.38
N GLU A 226 -10.90 1.34 -19.73
CA GLU A 226 -9.52 1.64 -19.33
C GLU A 226 -9.54 1.89 -17.82
N THR A 227 -9.56 0.77 -17.11
CA THR A 227 -9.22 0.65 -15.71
C THR A 227 -7.93 1.43 -15.51
N LYS A 228 -7.95 2.44 -14.62
CA LYS A 228 -6.75 3.10 -14.11
C LYS A 228 -5.67 2.04 -13.93
N LYS A 229 -4.56 2.16 -14.68
CA LYS A 229 -3.52 1.12 -14.68
C LYS A 229 -3.14 0.79 -13.23
N PRO A 230 -3.08 -0.49 -12.87
CA PRO A 230 -2.76 -0.90 -11.51
C PRO A 230 -1.38 -0.36 -11.09
N ILE A 231 -1.26 0.03 -9.82
CA ILE A 231 0.00 0.49 -9.25
C ILE A 231 0.80 -0.75 -8.84
N HIS A 232 1.74 -1.16 -9.70
CA HIS A 232 2.67 -2.26 -9.39
C HIS A 232 3.80 -1.80 -8.48
N PHE A 233 4.37 -2.71 -7.69
CA PHE A 233 5.57 -2.45 -6.88
C PHE A 233 6.69 -3.40 -7.32
N LEU A 234 7.42 -3.01 -8.38
CA LEU A 234 8.40 -3.87 -9.06
C LEU A 234 9.84 -3.48 -8.71
N HIS A 235 10.11 -2.18 -8.67
CA HIS A 235 11.36 -1.57 -8.26
C HIS A 235 11.10 -0.41 -7.29
N LEU A 236 12.14 0.05 -6.60
CA LEU A 236 12.04 1.18 -5.69
C LEU A 236 12.04 2.51 -6.45
N ASP A 237 12.83 2.60 -7.52
CA ASP A 237 12.96 3.76 -8.40
C ASP A 237 11.83 3.87 -9.44
N ASP A 238 10.77 3.05 -9.30
CA ASP A 238 9.48 3.29 -9.96
C ASP A 238 8.71 4.44 -9.28
N PHE A 239 9.14 4.84 -8.08
CA PHE A 239 8.50 5.84 -7.24
C PHE A 239 9.46 6.97 -6.88
N ASP A 240 8.92 8.17 -6.67
CA ASP A 240 9.67 9.28 -6.09
C ASP A 240 9.89 9.10 -4.58
N LYS A 241 10.74 9.96 -4.02
CA LYS A 241 11.12 9.88 -2.61
C LYS A 241 9.92 10.09 -1.70
N GLU A 242 9.09 11.06 -2.03
CA GLU A 242 7.89 11.43 -1.27
C GLU A 242 6.91 10.27 -1.17
N THR A 243 6.73 9.51 -2.26
CA THR A 243 5.88 8.31 -2.28
C THR A 243 6.48 7.20 -1.41
N LEU A 244 7.78 6.93 -1.50
CA LEU A 244 8.41 5.92 -0.65
C LEU A 244 8.38 6.31 0.83
N VAL A 245 8.59 7.59 1.16
CA VAL A 245 8.42 8.11 2.53
C VAL A 245 6.98 7.90 3.00
N HIS A 246 5.98 8.22 2.18
CA HIS A 246 4.58 7.99 2.52
C HIS A 246 4.29 6.50 2.82
N ILE A 247 4.84 5.58 2.02
CA ILE A 247 4.70 4.14 2.26
C ILE A 247 5.37 3.75 3.59
N LEU A 248 6.55 4.31 3.92
CA LEU A 248 7.24 4.03 5.19
C LEU A 248 6.48 4.58 6.40
N ASP A 249 5.96 5.79 6.33
CA ASP A 249 5.12 6.40 7.37
C ASP A 249 3.85 5.58 7.60
N ARG A 250 3.24 5.13 6.50
CA ARG A 250 2.08 4.24 6.54
C ARG A 250 2.43 2.89 7.20
N ALA A 251 3.62 2.36 6.94
CA ALA A 251 4.09 1.13 7.59
C ALA A 251 4.21 1.31 9.10
N ALA A 252 4.77 2.43 9.56
CA ALA A 252 4.87 2.78 10.97
C ALA A 252 3.48 2.96 11.62
N GLU A 253 2.55 3.66 10.97
CA GLU A 253 1.17 3.84 11.47
C GLU A 253 0.45 2.48 11.62
N VAL A 254 0.52 1.64 10.60
CA VAL A 254 -0.14 0.32 10.59
C VAL A 254 0.53 -0.61 11.62
N LYS A 255 1.86 -0.58 11.74
CA LYS A 255 2.59 -1.31 12.78
C LYS A 255 2.11 -0.92 14.18
N ALA A 256 1.98 0.38 14.46
CA ALA A 256 1.51 0.86 15.76
C ALA A 256 0.09 0.38 16.08
N LYS A 257 -0.84 0.41 15.11
CA LYS A 257 -2.20 -0.13 15.27
C LYS A 257 -2.21 -1.63 15.54
N LEU A 258 -1.41 -2.41 14.81
CA LEU A 258 -1.35 -3.86 15.00
C LEU A 258 -0.74 -4.22 16.36
N LYS A 259 0.27 -3.47 16.82
CA LYS A 259 0.90 -3.65 18.13
C LYS A 259 0.01 -3.22 19.31
N SER A 260 -0.93 -2.29 19.11
CA SER A 260 -1.87 -1.90 20.18
C SER A 260 -2.87 -3.02 20.55
N GLY A 261 -2.99 -4.05 19.70
CA GLY A 261 -3.97 -5.12 19.85
C GLY A 261 -5.32 -4.81 19.22
N ASP A 262 -5.51 -3.60 18.68
CA ASP A 262 -6.70 -3.27 17.89
C ASP A 262 -6.72 -4.10 16.59
N ARG A 263 -7.86 -4.76 16.35
CA ARG A 263 -8.12 -5.58 15.15
C ARG A 263 -9.28 -5.04 14.31
N SER A 264 -9.80 -3.86 14.65
CA SER A 264 -10.87 -3.18 13.90
C SER A 264 -10.38 -2.56 12.58
N TYR A 265 -9.07 -2.28 12.47
CA TYR A 265 -8.47 -1.74 11.27
C TYR A 265 -8.32 -2.82 10.18
N GLN A 266 -9.38 -3.01 9.39
CA GLN A 266 -9.46 -4.01 8.32
C GLN A 266 -9.74 -3.35 6.95
N PRO A 267 -8.79 -2.59 6.38
CA PRO A 267 -8.96 -1.94 5.09
C PRO A 267 -9.16 -2.93 3.94
N LEU A 268 -8.59 -4.13 4.04
CA LEU A 268 -8.60 -5.16 2.99
C LEU A 268 -9.69 -6.21 3.21
N LYS A 269 -10.71 -5.90 4.04
CA LYS A 269 -11.80 -6.82 4.34
C LYS A 269 -12.50 -7.28 3.06
N GLY A 270 -12.49 -8.59 2.82
CA GLY A 270 -13.13 -9.21 1.66
C GLY A 270 -12.28 -9.27 0.39
N MET A 271 -11.04 -8.74 0.43
CA MET A 271 -10.12 -8.81 -0.71
C MET A 271 -9.33 -10.11 -0.73
N SER A 272 -8.92 -10.54 -1.92
CA SER A 272 -8.10 -11.73 -2.14
C SER A 272 -6.74 -11.40 -2.76
N MET A 273 -5.70 -12.11 -2.33
CA MET A 273 -4.34 -12.03 -2.89
C MET A 273 -3.89 -13.40 -3.38
N SER A 274 -3.39 -13.48 -4.61
CA SER A 274 -2.65 -14.66 -5.06
C SER A 274 -1.15 -14.48 -4.80
N MET A 275 -0.51 -15.51 -4.24
CA MET A 275 0.92 -15.51 -3.92
C MET A 275 1.66 -16.58 -4.72
N ILE A 276 2.38 -16.16 -5.76
CA ILE A 276 3.11 -17.05 -6.68
C ILE A 276 4.52 -17.28 -6.17
N PHE A 277 4.93 -18.54 -6.03
CA PHE A 277 6.29 -18.91 -5.66
C PHE A 277 6.90 -19.93 -6.64
N THR A 278 7.94 -19.54 -7.37
CA THR A 278 8.76 -20.51 -8.13
C THR A 278 9.86 -21.16 -7.28
N LYS A 279 10.06 -20.64 -6.06
CA LYS A 279 10.93 -21.22 -5.04
C LYS A 279 10.34 -21.03 -3.64
N PRO A 280 10.44 -22.03 -2.75
CA PRO A 280 9.96 -21.88 -1.37
C PRO A 280 10.62 -20.71 -0.62
N SER A 281 9.83 -20.00 0.20
CA SER A 281 10.30 -18.98 1.15
C SER A 281 9.41 -18.97 2.38
N MET A 282 9.98 -19.22 3.56
CA MET A 282 9.24 -19.11 4.82
C MET A 282 8.89 -17.65 5.11
N ARG A 283 9.89 -16.76 5.17
CA ARG A 283 9.70 -15.37 5.61
C ARG A 283 8.77 -14.60 4.68
N THR A 284 9.00 -14.64 3.36
CA THR A 284 8.16 -13.92 2.40
C THR A 284 6.72 -14.43 2.46
N ARG A 285 6.50 -15.75 2.50
CA ARG A 285 5.15 -16.32 2.60
C ARG A 285 4.45 -15.87 3.88
N VAL A 286 5.05 -16.16 5.04
CA VAL A 286 4.41 -15.92 6.34
C VAL A 286 4.14 -14.42 6.57
N SER A 287 5.06 -13.56 6.15
CA SER A 287 4.90 -12.10 6.30
C SER A 287 3.77 -11.53 5.43
N PHE A 288 3.70 -11.87 4.15
CA PHE A 288 2.59 -11.45 3.29
C PHE A 288 1.25 -12.05 3.72
N GLU A 289 1.19 -13.37 3.99
CA GLU A 289 -0.03 -14.08 4.35
C GLU A 289 -0.62 -13.57 5.67
N THR A 290 0.23 -13.45 6.70
CA THR A 290 -0.19 -12.93 8.02
C THR A 290 -0.55 -11.45 7.94
N GLY A 291 0.24 -10.65 7.22
CA GLY A 291 0.01 -9.22 7.07
C GLY A 291 -1.31 -8.91 6.38
N PHE A 292 -1.58 -9.57 5.26
CA PHE A 292 -2.82 -9.42 4.50
C PHE A 292 -4.05 -9.86 5.33
N TYR A 293 -3.93 -10.98 6.05
CA TYR A 293 -4.97 -11.45 6.97
C TYR A 293 -5.26 -10.46 8.10
N GLN A 294 -4.22 -9.90 8.72
CA GLN A 294 -4.38 -8.91 9.79
C GLN A 294 -5.09 -7.63 9.32
N LEU A 295 -5.00 -7.31 8.02
CA LEU A 295 -5.73 -6.21 7.39
C LEU A 295 -7.12 -6.60 6.85
N GLY A 296 -7.56 -7.84 7.05
CA GLY A 296 -8.89 -8.35 6.70
C GLY A 296 -8.98 -9.13 5.39
N GLY A 297 -7.88 -9.27 4.64
CA GLY A 297 -7.85 -9.98 3.37
C GLY A 297 -7.59 -11.48 3.51
N HIS A 298 -7.71 -12.21 2.40
CA HIS A 298 -7.38 -13.64 2.32
C HIS A 298 -6.32 -13.91 1.23
N ALA A 299 -5.22 -14.57 1.59
CA ALA A 299 -4.12 -14.85 0.66
C ALA A 299 -4.07 -16.35 0.29
N ILE A 300 -3.88 -16.62 -1.00
CA ILE A 300 -3.82 -17.97 -1.59
C ILE A 300 -2.38 -18.25 -2.01
N TYR A 301 -1.78 -19.30 -1.43
CA TYR A 301 -0.42 -19.73 -1.77
C TYR A 301 -0.42 -20.66 -2.98
N LEU A 302 0.36 -20.30 -4.01
CA LEU A 302 0.60 -21.09 -5.21
C LEU A 302 2.09 -21.46 -5.27
N GLY A 303 2.40 -22.71 -4.93
CA GLY A 303 3.76 -23.22 -4.90
C GLY A 303 4.32 -23.55 -6.29
N PRO A 304 5.60 -23.95 -6.35
CA PRO A 304 6.28 -24.25 -7.62
C PRO A 304 5.57 -25.33 -8.43
N ASP A 305 5.06 -26.37 -7.75
CA ASP A 305 4.41 -27.53 -8.37
C ASP A 305 2.96 -27.23 -8.79
N ASP A 306 2.33 -26.24 -8.17
CA ASP A 306 0.94 -25.84 -8.45
C ASP A 306 0.84 -25.06 -9.77
N ILE A 307 1.73 -24.07 -9.95
CA ILE A 307 1.64 -23.10 -11.05
C ILE A 307 2.54 -23.45 -12.24
N GLN A 308 3.74 -24.00 -11.98
CA GLN A 308 4.75 -24.29 -13.01
C GLN A 308 4.87 -23.17 -14.08
N LEU A 309 5.06 -21.94 -13.60
CA LEU A 309 5.08 -20.71 -14.38
C LEU A 309 5.97 -20.84 -15.63
N GLY A 310 5.43 -20.51 -16.80
CA GLY A 310 6.16 -20.54 -18.08
C GLY A 310 6.46 -21.95 -18.62
N LYS A 311 6.11 -23.02 -17.88
CA LYS A 311 6.25 -24.41 -18.33
C LYS A 311 4.91 -25.04 -18.68
N ARG A 312 3.96 -24.96 -17.74
CA ARG A 312 2.61 -25.51 -17.95
C ARG A 312 1.71 -24.53 -18.70
N GLU A 313 1.78 -23.25 -18.33
CA GLU A 313 1.01 -22.16 -18.91
C GLU A 313 1.92 -20.94 -19.10
N GLU A 314 1.61 -20.12 -20.11
CA GLU A 314 2.35 -18.89 -20.36
C GLU A 314 2.07 -17.83 -19.27
N THR A 315 3.09 -17.07 -18.88
CA THR A 315 2.99 -16.04 -17.84
C THR A 315 1.87 -15.02 -18.10
N ARG A 316 1.62 -14.67 -19.36
CA ARG A 316 0.56 -13.72 -19.75
C ARG A 316 -0.85 -14.25 -19.48
N ASP A 317 -1.07 -15.54 -19.62
CA ASP A 317 -2.40 -16.14 -19.40
C ASP A 317 -2.64 -16.33 -17.91
N ILE A 318 -1.61 -16.73 -17.17
CA ILE A 318 -1.61 -16.77 -15.71
C ILE A 318 -1.94 -15.38 -15.13
N ALA A 319 -1.31 -14.31 -15.64
CA ALA A 319 -1.60 -12.94 -15.22
C ALA A 319 -3.08 -12.58 -15.37
N ARG A 320 -3.65 -12.86 -16.54
CA ARG A 320 -5.07 -12.56 -16.87
C ARG A 320 -6.04 -13.36 -16.03
N VAL A 321 -5.78 -14.66 -15.85
CA VAL A 321 -6.64 -15.55 -15.06
C VAL A 321 -6.61 -15.13 -13.58
N LEU A 322 -5.43 -14.92 -13.01
CA LEU A 322 -5.32 -14.53 -11.60
C LEU A 322 -5.91 -13.13 -11.33
N SER A 323 -5.77 -12.20 -12.28
CA SER A 323 -6.42 -10.88 -12.21
C SER A 323 -7.95 -10.96 -12.19
N GLY A 324 -8.55 -12.00 -12.76
CA GLY A 324 -10.00 -12.19 -12.75
C GLY A 324 -10.54 -12.71 -11.41
N TYR A 325 -9.69 -13.23 -10.53
CA TYR A 325 -10.08 -13.84 -9.25
C TYR A 325 -9.58 -13.08 -8.03
N ASN A 326 -8.53 -12.28 -8.17
CA ASN A 326 -7.81 -11.67 -7.05
C ASN A 326 -7.67 -10.16 -7.22
N ASP A 327 -7.69 -9.44 -6.10
CA ASP A 327 -7.47 -7.99 -6.06
C ASP A 327 -6.00 -7.60 -6.16
N VAL A 328 -5.07 -8.52 -5.89
CA VAL A 328 -3.62 -8.28 -5.96
C VAL A 328 -2.86 -9.60 -6.19
N ILE A 329 -1.72 -9.49 -6.86
CA ILE A 329 -0.78 -10.60 -7.08
C ILE A 329 0.54 -10.26 -6.41
N MET A 330 1.04 -11.13 -5.54
CA MET A 330 2.43 -11.09 -5.06
C MET A 330 3.20 -12.22 -5.72
N ALA A 331 4.35 -11.91 -6.30
CA ALA A 331 5.15 -12.90 -7.01
C ALA A 331 6.59 -12.94 -6.50
N ARG A 332 7.05 -14.14 -6.14
CA ARG A 332 8.45 -14.47 -5.88
C ARG A 332 8.93 -15.42 -6.95
N LEU A 333 9.67 -14.88 -7.91
CA LEU A 333 10.04 -15.58 -9.13
C LEU A 333 11.56 -15.79 -9.18
N PHE A 334 12.01 -16.59 -10.16
CA PHE A 334 13.44 -16.68 -10.44
C PHE A 334 13.81 -15.55 -11.39
N ALA A 335 13.37 -15.62 -12.66
CA ALA A 335 13.68 -14.62 -13.65
C ALA A 335 12.89 -13.33 -13.43
N HIS A 336 13.59 -12.20 -13.42
CA HIS A 336 12.96 -10.89 -13.36
C HIS A 336 12.03 -10.59 -14.54
N LYS A 337 12.32 -11.14 -15.73
CA LYS A 337 11.46 -10.99 -16.91
C LYS A 337 10.05 -11.53 -16.69
N ASP A 338 9.91 -12.67 -16.01
CA ASP A 338 8.59 -13.25 -15.74
C ASP A 338 7.74 -12.32 -14.85
N LEU A 339 8.38 -11.59 -13.94
CA LEU A 339 7.69 -10.60 -13.11
C LEU A 339 7.21 -9.40 -13.95
N LEU A 340 8.03 -8.92 -14.87
CA LEU A 340 7.66 -7.82 -15.77
C LEU A 340 6.52 -8.24 -16.71
N ASP A 341 6.59 -9.45 -17.27
CA ASP A 341 5.52 -9.99 -18.10
C ASP A 341 4.24 -10.18 -17.26
N LEU A 342 4.34 -10.65 -16.01
CA LEU A 342 3.18 -10.74 -15.12
C LEU A 342 2.54 -9.37 -14.87
N ALA A 343 3.34 -8.32 -14.64
CA ALA A 343 2.83 -6.96 -14.44
C ALA A 343 2.17 -6.40 -15.71
N GLU A 344 2.80 -6.56 -16.87
CA GLU A 344 2.30 -6.05 -18.16
C GLU A 344 0.90 -6.59 -18.51
N TYR A 345 0.64 -7.87 -18.22
CA TYR A 345 -0.63 -8.52 -18.54
C TYR A 345 -1.63 -8.57 -17.38
N SER A 346 -1.27 -8.05 -16.21
CA SER A 346 -2.14 -8.04 -15.02
C SER A 346 -3.06 -6.83 -15.04
N LYS A 347 -4.34 -7.04 -14.70
CA LYS A 347 -5.31 -5.95 -14.46
C LYS A 347 -5.35 -5.48 -13.01
N VAL A 348 -4.62 -6.17 -12.13
CA VAL A 348 -4.50 -5.85 -10.71
C VAL A 348 -3.05 -5.61 -10.31
N PRO A 349 -2.77 -4.97 -9.16
CA PRO A 349 -1.41 -4.73 -8.71
C PRO A 349 -0.56 -5.99 -8.64
N VAL A 350 0.71 -5.85 -9.03
CA VAL A 350 1.72 -6.91 -8.94
C VAL A 350 2.83 -6.43 -8.02
N ILE A 351 3.11 -7.20 -6.96
CA ILE A 351 4.12 -6.89 -5.96
C ILE A 351 5.27 -7.87 -6.08
N ASN A 352 6.48 -7.33 -6.24
CA ASN A 352 7.71 -8.10 -6.32
C ASN A 352 8.17 -8.60 -4.95
N GLY A 353 7.85 -9.85 -4.64
CA GLY A 353 8.28 -10.52 -3.42
C GLY A 353 9.76 -10.89 -3.40
N LEU A 354 10.38 -11.12 -4.57
CA LEU A 354 11.82 -11.26 -4.86
C LEU A 354 11.98 -11.83 -6.29
N THR A 355 13.04 -11.38 -6.98
CA THR A 355 13.56 -12.00 -8.22
C THR A 355 15.08 -12.21 -8.11
N ASP A 356 15.68 -12.83 -9.12
CA ASP A 356 17.15 -12.89 -9.31
C ASP A 356 17.79 -11.50 -9.48
N TYR A 357 17.01 -10.50 -9.90
CA TYR A 357 17.49 -9.15 -10.12
C TYR A 357 17.35 -8.22 -8.91
N ASN A 358 16.20 -8.20 -8.22
CA ASN A 358 15.97 -7.33 -7.06
C ASN A 358 14.97 -7.91 -6.03
N HIS A 359 14.94 -7.29 -4.84
CA HIS A 359 14.09 -7.62 -3.70
C HIS A 359 13.60 -6.32 -3.00
N PRO A 360 12.70 -5.54 -3.64
CA PRO A 360 12.37 -4.19 -3.19
C PRO A 360 11.63 -4.17 -1.84
N CYS A 361 10.76 -5.15 -1.54
CA CYS A 361 10.08 -5.23 -0.25
C CYS A 361 11.03 -5.41 0.94
N GLN A 362 12.18 -6.07 0.76
CA GLN A 362 13.17 -6.20 1.83
C GLN A 362 13.80 -4.86 2.14
N ILE A 363 14.17 -4.07 1.13
CA ILE A 363 14.76 -2.75 1.35
C ILE A 363 13.78 -1.77 2.02
N MET A 364 12.48 -1.83 1.70
CA MET A 364 11.49 -1.03 2.43
C MET A 364 11.44 -1.38 3.92
N ALA A 365 11.54 -2.67 4.26
CA ALA A 365 11.66 -3.11 5.65
C ALA A 365 12.99 -2.67 6.28
N ASP A 366 14.07 -2.64 5.49
CA ASP A 366 15.39 -2.22 5.95
C ASP A 366 15.39 -0.73 6.31
N VAL A 367 14.84 0.12 5.44
CA VAL A 367 14.71 1.56 5.70
C VAL A 367 13.80 1.82 6.89
N LEU A 368 12.67 1.12 6.99
CA LEU A 368 11.78 1.22 8.17
C LEU A 368 12.55 0.91 9.46
N THR A 369 13.39 -0.13 9.45
CA THR A 369 14.19 -0.52 10.61
C THR A 369 15.29 0.52 10.90
N ILE A 370 15.97 1.03 9.89
CA ILE A 370 16.97 2.09 10.04
C ILE A 370 16.33 3.34 10.67
N ASN A 371 15.15 3.73 10.20
CA ASN A 371 14.43 4.88 10.75
C ASN A 371 14.05 4.66 12.22
N GLU A 372 13.67 3.45 12.62
CA GLU A 372 13.34 3.12 14.01
C GLU A 372 14.56 3.15 14.96
N PHE A 373 15.74 2.72 14.50
CA PHE A 373 16.93 2.58 15.35
C PHE A 373 17.91 3.76 15.27
N ILE A 374 17.93 4.48 14.14
CA ILE A 374 18.89 5.56 13.86
C ILE A 374 18.16 6.89 13.63
N GLY A 375 16.92 6.86 13.15
CA GLY A 375 16.07 8.03 12.92
C GLY A 375 15.75 8.27 11.44
N SER A 376 16.77 8.35 10.59
CA SER A 376 16.61 8.47 9.14
C SER A 376 17.77 7.80 8.42
N ILE A 377 17.50 7.20 7.26
CA ILE A 377 18.54 6.73 6.35
C ILE A 377 19.30 7.88 5.67
N GLU A 378 18.69 9.06 5.55
CA GLU A 378 19.32 10.17 4.83
C GLU A 378 20.64 10.61 5.48
N GLY A 379 21.67 10.75 4.65
CA GLY A 379 23.02 11.12 5.09
C GLY A 379 23.81 10.01 5.78
N LEU A 380 23.23 8.81 5.98
CA LEU A 380 23.96 7.69 6.56
C LEU A 380 24.93 7.04 5.57
N LYS A 381 25.94 6.36 6.11
CA LYS A 381 26.78 5.43 5.35
C LYS A 381 26.31 3.99 5.57
N VAL A 382 25.80 3.37 4.52
CA VAL A 382 25.38 1.96 4.49
C VAL A 382 26.40 1.16 3.69
N VAL A 383 26.99 0.16 4.32
CA VAL A 383 28.02 -0.69 3.71
C VAL A 383 27.50 -2.11 3.62
N TYR A 384 27.25 -2.56 2.39
CA TYR A 384 26.96 -3.95 2.11
C TYR A 384 28.27 -4.71 1.93
N VAL A 385 28.44 -5.83 2.62
CA VAL A 385 29.63 -6.69 2.57
C VAL A 385 29.22 -8.07 2.06
N GLY A 386 29.71 -8.45 0.88
CA GLY A 386 29.38 -9.74 0.27
C GLY A 386 29.20 -9.67 -1.24
N ASP A 387 28.27 -10.46 -1.76
CA ASP A 387 28.06 -10.64 -3.20
C ASP A 387 27.25 -9.50 -3.82
N GLY A 388 27.62 -9.06 -5.02
CA GLY A 388 26.89 -8.10 -5.85
C GLY A 388 25.56 -8.62 -6.38
N ASN A 389 24.70 -9.13 -5.50
CA ASN A 389 23.47 -9.85 -5.83
C ASN A 389 22.24 -8.92 -5.93
N ASN A 390 21.06 -9.53 -5.97
CA ASN A 390 19.78 -8.83 -5.99
C ASN A 390 19.55 -7.85 -4.83
N MET A 391 20.11 -8.10 -3.64
CA MET A 391 20.06 -7.17 -2.52
C MET A 391 20.86 -5.90 -2.84
N VAL A 392 22.07 -6.03 -3.39
CA VAL A 392 22.88 -4.88 -3.80
C VAL A 392 22.18 -4.08 -4.89
N HIS A 393 21.58 -4.74 -5.89
CA HIS A 393 20.79 -4.05 -6.90
C HIS A 393 19.62 -3.27 -6.29
N SER A 394 18.96 -3.82 -5.27
CA SER A 394 17.86 -3.15 -4.58
C SER A 394 18.33 -1.94 -3.77
N TRP A 395 19.48 -2.03 -3.11
CA TRP A 395 20.12 -0.88 -2.45
C TRP A 395 20.52 0.20 -3.45
N LEU A 396 21.06 -0.16 -4.62
CA LEU A 396 21.38 0.79 -5.69
C LEU A 396 20.12 1.48 -6.22
N ARG A 397 19.02 0.74 -6.36
CA ARG A 397 17.71 1.29 -6.75
C ARG A 397 17.18 2.28 -5.70
N LEU A 398 17.35 2.00 -4.41
CA LEU A 398 17.04 2.97 -3.34
C LEU A 398 17.95 4.20 -3.40
N ALA A 399 19.25 4.01 -3.64
CA ALA A 399 20.25 5.07 -3.73
C ALA A 399 19.99 6.06 -4.87
N ALA A 400 19.23 5.65 -5.88
CA ALA A 400 18.75 6.54 -6.93
C ALA A 400 17.66 7.53 -6.46
N VAL A 401 17.05 7.31 -5.29
CA VAL A 401 15.88 8.06 -4.80
C VAL A 401 16.12 8.71 -3.43
N PHE A 402 16.82 8.03 -2.52
CA PHE A 402 17.18 8.57 -1.20
C PHE A 402 18.63 9.04 -1.16
N PRO A 403 18.96 10.17 -0.51
CA PRO A 403 20.34 10.65 -0.40
C PRO A 403 21.07 9.98 0.77
N PHE A 404 21.98 9.06 0.47
CA PHE A 404 22.87 8.44 1.45
C PHE A 404 24.20 8.04 0.80
N HIS A 405 25.15 7.52 1.58
CA HIS A 405 26.38 6.94 1.06
C HIS A 405 26.26 5.43 1.05
N PHE A 406 26.08 4.86 -0.13
CA PHE A 406 26.06 3.42 -0.33
C PHE A 406 27.43 2.90 -0.75
N VAL A 407 27.93 1.88 -0.06
CA VAL A 407 29.16 1.17 -0.42
C VAL A 407 28.86 -0.32 -0.58
N CYS A 408 29.22 -0.89 -1.72
CA CYS A 408 29.26 -2.35 -1.89
C CYS A 408 30.71 -2.81 -1.78
N ALA A 409 31.03 -3.51 -0.69
CA ALA A 409 32.30 -4.20 -0.48
C ALA A 409 32.18 -5.66 -0.94
N CYS A 410 32.76 -5.97 -2.10
CA CYS A 410 32.67 -7.30 -2.73
C CYS A 410 34.03 -7.78 -3.25
N PRO A 411 34.28 -9.10 -3.32
CA PRO A 411 35.46 -9.62 -4.00
C PRO A 411 35.49 -9.21 -5.48
N LYS A 412 36.69 -9.10 -6.06
CA LYS A 412 36.83 -8.83 -7.50
C LYS A 412 36.17 -9.93 -8.33
N GLY A 413 35.40 -9.56 -9.35
CA GLY A 413 34.62 -10.48 -10.18
C GLY A 413 33.24 -10.84 -9.62
N TYR A 414 32.87 -10.27 -8.48
CA TYR A 414 31.56 -10.43 -7.83
C TYR A 414 30.86 -9.07 -7.63
N GLU A 415 31.20 -8.10 -8.47
CA GLU A 415 30.58 -6.78 -8.48
C GLU A 415 29.10 -6.85 -8.92
N PRO A 416 28.25 -5.92 -8.46
CA PRO A 416 26.89 -5.82 -8.96
C PRO A 416 26.85 -5.46 -10.45
N ASP A 417 25.71 -5.69 -11.08
CA ASP A 417 25.45 -5.33 -12.46
C ASP A 417 25.83 -3.87 -12.75
N ALA A 418 26.76 -3.69 -13.70
CA ALA A 418 27.33 -2.39 -14.02
C ALA A 418 26.26 -1.39 -14.52
N ALA A 419 25.25 -1.86 -15.26
CA ALA A 419 24.17 -0.99 -15.73
C ALA A 419 23.32 -0.45 -14.57
N THR A 420 23.10 -1.26 -13.53
CA THR A 420 22.39 -0.87 -12.31
C THR A 420 23.20 0.13 -11.48
N VAL A 421 24.52 -0.06 -11.37
CA VAL A 421 25.43 0.90 -10.73
C VAL A 421 25.40 2.25 -11.44
N GLU A 422 25.57 2.25 -12.77
CA GLU A 422 25.60 3.48 -13.56
C GLU A 422 24.26 4.20 -13.57
N ARG A 423 23.14 3.47 -13.55
CA ARG A 423 21.81 4.05 -13.36
C ARG A 423 21.73 4.83 -12.04
N ALA A 424 22.13 4.20 -10.94
CA ALA A 424 22.05 4.81 -9.62
C ALA A 424 23.00 6.01 -9.49
N ARG A 425 24.21 5.95 -10.08
CA ARG A 425 25.13 7.09 -10.16
C ARG A 425 24.57 8.25 -10.98
N ARG A 426 23.93 7.96 -12.11
CA ARG A 426 23.35 8.98 -13.00
C ARG A 426 22.20 9.75 -12.35
N ALA A 427 21.48 9.12 -11.41
CA ALA A 427 20.44 9.81 -10.64
C ALA A 427 21.01 10.97 -9.79
N GLY A 428 22.29 10.89 -9.39
CA GLY A 428 22.98 11.97 -8.68
C GLY A 428 22.49 12.24 -7.26
N VAL A 429 21.67 11.35 -6.69
CA VAL A 429 21.06 11.52 -5.36
C VAL A 429 21.97 11.01 -4.23
N SER A 430 22.60 9.86 -4.42
CA SER A 430 23.49 9.22 -3.45
C SER A 430 24.95 9.18 -3.91
N ARG A 431 25.87 9.08 -2.93
CA ARG A 431 27.25 8.69 -3.19
C ARG A 431 27.33 7.17 -3.26
N ILE A 432 27.85 6.62 -4.36
CA ILE A 432 27.92 5.17 -4.60
C ILE A 432 29.36 4.73 -4.85
N GLU A 433 29.83 3.79 -4.04
CA GLU A 433 31.19 3.24 -4.13
C GLU A 433 31.17 1.72 -4.22
N ILE A 434 32.04 1.17 -5.06
CA ILE A 434 32.35 -0.26 -5.08
C ILE A 434 33.76 -0.41 -4.54
N SER A 435 33.92 -1.22 -3.49
CA SER A 435 35.19 -1.48 -2.83
C SER A 435 35.50 -2.98 -2.87
N HIS A 436 36.78 -3.31 -2.90
CA HIS A 436 37.27 -4.69 -2.74
C HIS A 436 38.01 -4.91 -1.41
N ASP A 437 38.02 -3.89 -0.56
CA ASP A 437 38.54 -3.96 0.80
C ASP A 437 37.39 -3.72 1.78
N PRO A 438 36.88 -4.77 2.44
CA PRO A 438 35.78 -4.63 3.38
C PRO A 438 36.20 -3.86 4.64
N THR A 439 37.46 -3.94 5.07
CA THR A 439 37.94 -3.28 6.30
C THR A 439 37.98 -1.77 6.12
N GLU A 440 38.47 -1.29 4.97
CA GLU A 440 38.43 0.13 4.65
C GLU A 440 37.00 0.61 4.35
N ALA A 441 36.20 -0.19 3.65
CA ALA A 441 34.83 0.17 3.29
C ALA A 441 33.96 0.46 4.51
N VAL A 442 34.05 -0.36 5.56
CA VAL A 442 33.20 -0.23 6.75
C VAL A 442 33.53 0.95 7.65
N LYS A 443 34.70 1.60 7.51
CA LYS A 443 35.08 2.73 8.38
C LYS A 443 34.02 3.84 8.37
N GLY A 444 33.52 4.19 9.55
CA GLY A 444 32.47 5.21 9.70
C GLY A 444 31.09 4.78 9.19
N ALA A 445 30.85 3.50 8.93
CA ALA A 445 29.52 3.01 8.56
C ALA A 445 28.52 3.21 9.71
N ASN A 446 27.29 3.56 9.37
CA ASN A 446 26.15 3.54 10.30
C ASN A 446 25.46 2.17 10.29
N VAL A 447 25.48 1.50 9.13
CA VAL A 447 24.92 0.16 8.95
C VAL A 447 25.93 -0.70 8.17
N ILE A 448 26.26 -1.87 8.71
CA ILE A 448 26.90 -2.96 7.97
C ILE A 448 25.81 -3.97 7.62
N TYR A 449 25.68 -4.28 6.33
CA TYR A 449 24.70 -5.21 5.80
C TYR A 449 25.40 -6.42 5.19
N ALA A 450 24.87 -7.61 5.42
CA ALA A 450 25.33 -8.83 4.75
C ALA A 450 24.18 -9.67 4.19
N ASP A 451 24.51 -10.58 3.30
CA ASP A 451 23.64 -11.63 2.81
C ASP A 451 24.50 -12.88 2.52
N VAL A 452 23.84 -14.02 2.32
CA VAL A 452 24.51 -15.29 2.02
C VAL A 452 25.42 -15.14 0.80
N TRP A 453 26.62 -15.69 0.90
CA TRP A 453 27.58 -15.61 -0.20
C TRP A 453 27.13 -16.39 -1.43
N ALA A 454 26.39 -17.48 -1.29
CA ALA A 454 25.85 -18.25 -2.41
C ALA A 454 24.32 -18.12 -2.44
N SER A 455 23.81 -17.27 -3.32
CA SER A 455 22.38 -16.96 -3.40
C SER A 455 21.59 -18.01 -4.20
N MET A 456 20.36 -17.69 -4.59
CA MET A 456 19.50 -18.60 -5.34
C MET A 456 20.15 -19.03 -6.66
N GLY A 457 20.30 -20.35 -6.85
CA GLY A 457 20.82 -20.93 -8.09
C GLY A 457 22.34 -21.14 -8.13
N GLN A 458 23.08 -20.69 -7.11
CA GLN A 458 24.55 -20.74 -7.07
C GLN A 458 25.11 -21.82 -6.12
N LYS A 459 24.28 -22.78 -5.69
CA LYS A 459 24.68 -23.77 -4.68
C LYS A 459 25.81 -24.70 -5.13
N GLU A 460 25.93 -24.94 -6.44
CA GLU A 460 26.98 -25.79 -7.01
C GLU A 460 28.38 -25.14 -6.92
N ASP A 461 28.44 -23.80 -6.84
CA ASP A 461 29.69 -23.03 -6.71
C ASP A 461 30.03 -22.64 -5.25
N ALA A 462 29.23 -23.10 -4.27
CA ALA A 462 29.35 -22.67 -2.88
C ALA A 462 30.75 -22.90 -2.28
N GLY A 463 31.44 -23.98 -2.66
CA GLY A 463 32.78 -24.31 -2.15
C GLY A 463 33.86 -23.33 -2.62
N ASN A 464 33.77 -22.86 -3.87
CA ASN A 464 34.70 -21.87 -4.42
C ASN A 464 34.40 -20.47 -3.86
N ARG A 465 33.11 -20.10 -3.80
CA ARG A 465 32.68 -18.83 -3.19
C ARG A 465 33.14 -18.71 -1.75
N LYS A 466 33.04 -19.78 -0.94
CA LYS A 466 33.59 -19.77 0.42
C LYS A 466 35.07 -19.41 0.49
N LYS A 467 35.89 -19.80 -0.50
CA LYS A 467 37.32 -19.44 -0.53
C LYS A 467 37.53 -17.97 -0.90
N VAL A 468 36.84 -17.50 -1.95
CA VAL A 468 36.99 -16.12 -2.44
C VAL A 468 36.48 -15.09 -1.43
N PHE A 469 35.42 -15.44 -0.69
CA PHE A 469 34.75 -14.52 0.24
C PHE A 469 35.29 -14.57 1.67
N GLN A 470 36.29 -15.40 1.99
CA GLN A 470 36.85 -15.53 3.36
C GLN A 470 37.25 -14.18 4.00
N GLY A 471 37.73 -13.23 3.21
CA GLY A 471 38.08 -11.88 3.68
C GLY A 471 36.89 -10.94 3.92
N PHE A 472 35.67 -11.37 3.59
CA PHE A 472 34.43 -10.57 3.60
C PHE A 472 33.43 -11.04 4.68
N GLN A 473 33.84 -11.92 5.61
CA GLN A 473 32.98 -12.30 6.74
C GLN A 473 32.77 -11.09 7.65
N VAL A 474 31.51 -10.80 7.97
CA VAL A 474 31.16 -9.83 8.99
C VAL A 474 31.37 -10.46 10.36
N ASN A 475 32.49 -10.13 10.98
CA ASN A 475 32.87 -10.55 12.32
C ASN A 475 33.07 -9.33 13.23
N GLU A 476 33.35 -9.60 14.49
CA GLU A 476 33.51 -8.61 15.55
C GLU A 476 34.64 -7.62 15.25
N ALA A 477 35.71 -8.07 14.59
CA ALA A 477 36.81 -7.20 14.17
C ALA A 477 36.37 -6.23 13.07
N LEU A 478 35.60 -6.70 12.09
CA LEU A 478 35.04 -5.85 11.03
C LEU A 478 34.05 -4.82 11.60
N MET A 479 33.15 -5.26 12.49
CA MET A 479 32.24 -4.37 13.21
C MET A 479 33.00 -3.32 14.03
N LYS A 480 34.10 -3.70 14.69
CA LYS A 480 34.96 -2.77 15.45
C LYS A 480 35.61 -1.73 14.54
N SER A 481 36.03 -2.09 13.33
CA SER A 481 36.60 -1.16 12.35
C SER A 481 35.60 -0.12 11.85
N ALA A 482 34.30 -0.43 11.86
CA ALA A 482 33.26 0.55 11.52
C ALA A 482 33.07 1.62 12.58
N GLY A 483 33.16 1.23 13.85
CA GLY A 483 32.98 2.09 15.02
C GLY A 483 31.71 1.76 15.82
N PRO A 484 31.58 2.32 17.03
CA PRO A 484 30.52 1.97 17.98
C PRO A 484 29.11 2.38 17.53
N GLN A 485 28.99 3.24 16.52
CA GLN A 485 27.71 3.67 15.95
C GLN A 485 27.09 2.64 15.00
N ALA A 486 27.88 1.68 14.48
CA ALA A 486 27.43 0.77 13.45
C ALA A 486 26.42 -0.26 13.99
N TYR A 487 25.28 -0.36 13.33
CA TYR A 487 24.35 -1.49 13.48
C TYR A 487 24.63 -2.55 12.42
N PHE A 488 24.29 -3.80 12.73
CA PHE A 488 24.38 -4.92 11.82
C PHE A 488 22.99 -5.36 11.33
N MET A 489 22.85 -5.52 10.02
CA MET A 489 21.64 -5.98 9.33
C MET A 489 21.97 -7.14 8.39
N HIS A 490 20.98 -8.01 8.17
CA HIS A 490 21.13 -9.17 7.29
C HIS A 490 19.78 -9.57 6.70
N CYS A 491 19.70 -9.67 5.37
CA CYS A 491 18.54 -10.31 4.75
C CYS A 491 18.60 -11.81 5.05
N LEU A 492 17.92 -12.28 6.10
CA LEU A 492 17.92 -13.71 6.45
C LEU A 492 17.53 -14.58 5.24
N PRO A 493 17.85 -15.89 5.22
CA PRO A 493 18.54 -16.66 6.26
C PRO A 493 20.03 -16.31 6.31
N ALA A 494 20.66 -16.52 7.48
CA ALA A 494 22.11 -16.41 7.62
C ALA A 494 22.73 -17.81 7.81
N GLU A 495 23.86 -18.07 7.15
CA GLU A 495 24.79 -19.16 7.43
C GLU A 495 25.85 -18.68 8.44
N ARG A 496 25.58 -18.93 9.73
CA ARG A 496 26.50 -18.62 10.83
C ARG A 496 27.85 -19.27 10.63
N GLY A 497 28.91 -18.50 10.86
CA GLY A 497 30.29 -18.90 10.63
C GLY A 497 30.73 -18.83 9.16
N VAL A 498 29.85 -18.43 8.24
CA VAL A 498 30.18 -18.20 6.82
C VAL A 498 30.23 -16.71 6.56
N GLU A 499 29.14 -16.05 6.19
CA GLU A 499 29.12 -14.61 5.93
C GLU A 499 29.10 -13.77 7.21
N VAL A 500 28.66 -14.34 8.34
CA VAL A 500 28.55 -13.64 9.62
C VAL A 500 28.88 -14.56 10.80
N THR A 501 29.55 -14.04 11.83
CA THR A 501 29.81 -14.78 13.07
C THR A 501 28.64 -14.72 14.05
N ASP A 502 28.55 -15.71 14.95
CA ASP A 502 27.52 -15.72 16.00
C ASP A 502 27.59 -14.49 16.90
N GLY A 503 28.81 -14.05 17.26
CA GLY A 503 28.99 -12.87 18.11
C GLY A 503 28.52 -11.56 17.48
N VAL A 504 28.43 -11.48 16.15
CA VAL A 504 27.84 -10.33 15.46
C VAL A 504 26.33 -10.46 15.38
N ILE A 505 25.79 -11.57 14.85
CA ILE A 505 24.35 -11.69 14.60
C ILE A 505 23.51 -11.82 15.89
N GLU A 506 24.07 -12.40 16.96
CA GLU A 506 23.47 -12.40 18.31
C GLU A 506 23.91 -11.19 19.16
N GLY A 507 24.84 -10.39 18.61
CA GLY A 507 25.43 -9.27 19.33
C GLY A 507 24.44 -8.12 19.56
N PRO A 508 24.75 -7.22 20.52
CA PRO A 508 23.86 -6.10 20.88
C PRO A 508 23.69 -5.05 19.77
N LYS A 509 24.51 -5.09 18.72
CA LYS A 509 24.41 -4.23 17.53
C LYS A 509 23.63 -4.87 16.39
N SER A 510 23.23 -6.12 16.53
CA SER A 510 22.39 -6.81 15.56
C SER A 510 20.94 -6.33 15.67
N ILE A 511 20.38 -5.91 14.55
CA ILE A 511 18.96 -5.55 14.42
C ILE A 511 18.25 -6.44 13.40
N VAL A 512 18.79 -7.64 13.14
CA VAL A 512 18.29 -8.59 12.12
C VAL A 512 16.88 -9.11 12.39
N PHE A 513 16.49 -9.28 13.66
CA PHE A 513 15.14 -9.75 14.00
C PHE A 513 14.09 -8.63 13.97
N PRO A 514 14.36 -7.41 14.49
CA PRO A 514 13.53 -6.24 14.21
C PRO A 514 13.37 -5.99 12.70
N GLN A 515 14.45 -6.13 11.92
CA GLN A 515 14.44 -6.08 10.46
C GLN A 515 13.51 -7.14 9.85
N ALA A 516 13.59 -8.38 10.33
CA ALA A 516 12.73 -9.46 9.87
C ALA A 516 11.25 -9.26 10.23
N GLU A 517 10.93 -8.70 11.40
CA GLU A 517 9.57 -8.31 11.80
C GLU A 517 9.02 -7.21 10.87
N ASN A 518 9.85 -6.20 10.58
CA ASN A 518 9.49 -5.05 9.74
C ASN A 518 9.16 -5.42 8.28
N ARG A 519 9.50 -6.63 7.84
CA ARG A 519 9.03 -7.19 6.56
C ARG A 519 7.52 -7.12 6.44
N MET A 520 6.80 -7.68 7.42
CA MET A 520 5.34 -7.72 7.40
C MET A 520 4.76 -6.30 7.38
N HIS A 521 5.32 -5.39 8.18
CA HIS A 521 4.83 -4.03 8.31
C HIS A 521 5.07 -3.18 7.05
N ALA A 522 6.25 -3.27 6.45
CA ALA A 522 6.54 -2.61 5.18
C ALA A 522 5.66 -3.18 4.05
N GLN A 523 5.51 -4.50 3.97
CA GLN A 523 4.64 -5.15 2.97
C GLN A 523 3.17 -4.75 3.13
N ASN A 524 2.68 -4.62 4.37
CA ASN A 524 1.33 -4.12 4.64
C ASN A 524 1.11 -2.74 4.02
N ALA A 525 2.06 -1.81 4.18
CA ALA A 525 1.96 -0.49 3.58
C ALA A 525 2.08 -0.52 2.05
N ILE A 526 2.97 -1.35 1.49
CA ILE A 526 3.08 -1.55 0.04
C ILE A 526 1.74 -2.04 -0.53
N MET A 527 1.12 -3.04 0.09
CA MET A 527 -0.18 -3.56 -0.34
C MET A 527 -1.27 -2.48 -0.30
N LEU A 528 -1.32 -1.69 0.79
CA LEU A 528 -2.26 -0.58 0.91
C LEU A 528 -2.04 0.47 -0.19
N HIS A 529 -0.80 0.86 -0.44
CA HIS A 529 -0.47 1.82 -1.49
C HIS A 529 -0.87 1.33 -2.89
N CYS A 530 -0.49 0.09 -3.23
CA CYS A 530 -0.83 -0.54 -4.50
C CYS A 530 -2.35 -0.63 -4.74
N LEU A 531 -3.13 -0.81 -3.68
CA LEU A 531 -4.59 -0.91 -3.69
C LEU A 531 -5.29 0.45 -3.50
N GLY A 532 -4.55 1.54 -3.31
CA GLY A 532 -5.09 2.91 -3.22
C GLY A 532 -5.65 3.33 -1.85
N PHE A 533 -5.10 2.82 -0.74
CA PHE A 533 -5.52 3.07 0.65
C PHE A 533 -4.60 3.97 1.50
#